data_AF-U2QS57-F1
#
_entry.id   AF-U2QS57-F1
#
_cell.length_a   1.000
_cell.length_b   1.000
_cell.length_c   1.000
_cell.angle_alpha   90.00
_cell.angle_beta   90.00
_cell.angle_gamma   90.00
#
_symmetry.space_group_name_H-M   'P 1'
#
loop_
_entity.id
_entity.type
_entity.pdbx_description
1 polymer ?
#
loop_
_entity_poly.entity_id
_entity_poly.type
_entity_poly.pdbx_seq_one_letter_code
_entity_poly.pdbx_strand_id
1 'polypeptide(L)'
;MPERTCISCRKKGEKKDFLRISEENGKYVFDKEMKVQSRGFYVCKDPACIERLSKNRKYNLEMQELLNLLKETEKNRKNIIDIIRPMKNSGFFVFGIDENIEGIKKNKVRLLILPKDINEKYIEQFKRLEEGFEVTIINIEKKEEFLNVFSRNVNVVGITDKRVVNGILSKVEVTE
;
A
#
# COMPACT_ATOMS: atom_id res chain seq x y z
N MET A 1 4.12 -6.31 -34.18
CA MET A 1 4.07 -5.26 -33.13
C MET A 1 5.24 -5.50 -32.18
N PRO A 2 5.99 -4.48 -31.75
CA PRO A 2 7.19 -4.73 -30.93
C PRO A 2 6.82 -5.23 -29.53
N GLU A 3 7.50 -6.27 -29.07
CA GLU A 3 7.31 -6.82 -27.72
C GLU A 3 7.71 -5.81 -26.64
N ARG A 4 7.11 -5.96 -25.46
CA ARG A 4 7.49 -5.25 -24.24
C ARG A 4 8.04 -6.23 -23.22
N THR A 5 8.93 -5.74 -22.38
CA THR A 5 9.57 -6.54 -21.34
C THR A 5 9.32 -5.91 -19.98
N CYS A 6 8.77 -6.69 -19.06
CA CYS A 6 8.61 -6.25 -17.67
C CYS A 6 9.97 -5.98 -17.03
N ILE A 7 10.13 -4.83 -16.40
CA ILE A 7 11.36 -4.47 -15.70
C ILE A 7 11.60 -5.34 -14.46
N SER A 8 10.53 -5.83 -13.82
CA SER A 8 10.58 -6.57 -12.56
C SER A 8 10.80 -8.08 -12.72
N CYS A 9 10.19 -8.70 -13.74
CA CYS A 9 10.26 -10.16 -13.93
C CYS A 9 10.83 -10.58 -15.29
N ARG A 10 11.16 -9.62 -16.17
CA ARG A 10 11.71 -9.87 -17.52
C ARG A 10 10.80 -10.64 -18.47
N LYS A 11 9.54 -10.91 -18.10
CA LYS A 11 8.52 -11.48 -19.00
C LYS A 11 8.33 -10.58 -20.22
N LYS A 12 8.25 -11.21 -21.40
CA LYS A 12 7.90 -10.56 -22.66
C LYS A 12 6.41 -10.72 -22.95
N GLY A 13 5.84 -9.76 -23.67
CA GLY A 13 4.42 -9.80 -24.06
C GLY A 13 4.01 -8.59 -24.90
N GLU A 14 2.70 -8.44 -25.10
CA GLU A 14 2.13 -7.34 -25.86
C GLU A 14 1.99 -6.08 -24.99
N LYS A 15 1.90 -4.91 -25.63
CA LYS A 15 1.73 -3.61 -24.94
C LYS A 15 0.58 -3.61 -23.91
N LYS A 16 -0.52 -4.31 -24.20
CA LYS A 16 -1.73 -4.38 -23.35
C LYS A 16 -1.51 -5.14 -22.03
N ASP A 17 -0.48 -5.98 -21.94
CA ASP A 17 -0.21 -6.85 -20.80
C ASP A 17 0.54 -6.11 -19.67
N PHE A 18 0.98 -4.88 -19.92
CA PHE A 18 1.82 -4.12 -19.02
C PHE A 18 1.24 -2.76 -18.67
N LEU A 19 1.61 -2.27 -17.50
CA LEU A 19 1.50 -0.88 -17.09
C LEU A 19 2.76 -0.13 -17.53
N ARG A 20 2.61 1.08 -18.05
CA ARG A 20 3.74 1.94 -18.44
C ARG A 20 4.05 2.92 -17.31
N ILE A 21 5.32 3.03 -16.98
CA ILE A 21 5.85 4.09 -16.10
C ILE A 21 6.77 4.95 -16.94
N SER A 22 6.60 6.27 -16.87
CA SER A 22 7.38 7.24 -17.64
C SER A 22 8.11 8.19 -16.70
N GLU A 23 9.25 8.72 -17.13
CA GLU A 23 9.99 9.73 -16.36
C GLU A 23 9.45 11.13 -16.65
N GLU A 24 9.07 11.88 -15.63
CA GLU A 24 8.69 13.29 -15.72
C GLU A 24 9.41 14.07 -14.61
N ASN A 25 10.18 15.09 -15.00
CA ASN A 25 10.89 15.98 -14.07
C ASN A 25 11.74 15.22 -13.02
N GLY A 26 12.44 14.16 -13.44
CA GLY A 26 13.30 13.33 -12.58
C GLY A 26 12.54 12.40 -11.61
N LYS A 27 11.22 12.30 -11.76
CA LYS A 27 10.36 11.35 -11.02
C LYS A 27 9.74 10.36 -12.00
N TYR A 28 9.41 9.18 -11.49
CA TYR A 28 8.68 8.19 -12.28
C TYR A 28 7.18 8.30 -11.96
N VAL A 29 6.35 8.35 -13.01
CA VAL A 29 4.90 8.50 -12.93
C VAL A 29 4.18 7.40 -13.68
N PHE A 30 3.01 7.00 -13.22
CA PHE A 30 2.18 6.01 -13.89
C PHE A 30 1.51 6.63 -15.13
N ASP A 31 2.01 6.25 -16.30
CA ASP A 31 1.52 6.72 -17.59
C ASP A 31 0.44 5.78 -18.14
N LYS A 32 -0.73 5.82 -17.50
CA LYS A 32 -1.88 4.96 -17.81
C LYS A 32 -2.30 5.06 -19.29
N GLU A 33 -2.42 6.27 -19.79
CA GLU A 33 -2.85 6.56 -21.17
C GLU A 33 -1.73 6.35 -22.19
N MET A 34 -0.49 6.13 -21.74
CA MET A 34 0.70 5.98 -22.55
C MET A 34 0.95 7.17 -23.49
N LYS A 35 0.75 8.39 -22.98
CA LYS A 35 0.86 9.65 -23.75
C LYS A 35 2.10 10.46 -23.41
N VAL A 36 2.78 10.16 -22.32
CA VAL A 36 3.98 10.91 -21.90
C VAL A 36 5.09 10.73 -22.93
N GLN A 37 5.59 11.86 -23.44
CA GLN A 37 6.64 11.95 -24.46
C GLN A 37 8.05 11.85 -23.86
N SER A 38 8.24 10.88 -22.97
CA SER A 38 9.52 10.62 -22.32
C SER A 38 9.86 9.13 -22.31
N ARG A 39 11.11 8.82 -21.94
CA ARG A 39 11.53 7.43 -21.76
C ARG A 39 10.71 6.81 -20.62
N GLY A 40 10.23 5.60 -20.89
CA GLY A 40 9.48 4.83 -19.92
C GLY A 40 9.84 3.37 -19.97
N PHE A 41 9.37 2.62 -18.98
CA PHE A 41 9.50 1.19 -18.89
C PHE A 41 8.16 0.56 -18.58
N TYR A 42 8.11 -0.77 -18.65
CA TYR A 42 6.90 -1.55 -18.50
C TYR A 42 7.00 -2.46 -17.28
N VAL A 43 5.90 -2.62 -16.57
CA VAL A 43 5.75 -3.59 -15.48
C VAL A 43 4.48 -4.40 -15.70
N CYS A 44 4.47 -5.68 -15.30
CA CYS A 44 3.26 -6.50 -15.42
C CYS A 44 2.12 -5.91 -14.58
N LYS A 45 0.88 -6.16 -15.01
CA LYS A 45 -0.34 -5.97 -14.22
C LYS A 45 -0.45 -7.05 -13.12
N ASP A 46 0.59 -7.15 -12.29
CA ASP A 46 0.75 -8.21 -11.30
C ASP A 46 1.26 -7.56 -9.99
N PRO A 47 0.55 -7.72 -8.85
CA PRO A 47 0.98 -7.18 -7.57
C PRO A 47 2.41 -7.57 -7.18
N ALA A 48 2.87 -8.78 -7.52
CA ALA A 48 4.22 -9.22 -7.22
C ALA A 48 5.27 -8.43 -8.02
N CYS A 49 4.96 -8.05 -9.26
CA CYS A 49 5.84 -7.22 -10.07
C CYS A 49 5.89 -5.77 -9.57
N ILE A 50 4.78 -5.25 -9.03
CA ILE A 50 4.72 -3.95 -8.38
C ILE A 50 5.49 -3.96 -7.06
N GLU A 51 5.36 -5.01 -6.26
CA GLU A 51 6.14 -5.15 -5.03
C GLU A 51 7.65 -5.15 -5.34
N ARG A 52 8.10 -5.91 -6.35
CA ARG A 52 9.50 -5.89 -6.80
C ARG A 52 9.94 -4.50 -7.27
N LEU A 53 9.07 -3.79 -7.98
CA LEU A 53 9.34 -2.42 -8.43
C LEU A 53 9.55 -1.47 -7.25
N SER A 54 8.69 -1.54 -6.23
CA SER A 54 8.75 -0.68 -5.04
C SER A 54 10.05 -0.82 -4.23
N LYS A 55 10.69 -2.00 -4.28
CA LYS A 55 11.97 -2.25 -3.61
C LYS A 55 13.17 -1.68 -4.36
N ASN A 56 13.00 -1.34 -5.64
CA ASN A 56 14.10 -0.90 -6.49
C ASN A 56 14.31 0.62 -6.39
N ARG A 57 15.32 1.02 -5.60
CA ARG A 57 15.69 2.43 -5.37
C ARG A 57 16.13 3.20 -6.62
N LYS A 58 16.42 2.51 -7.74
CA LYS A 58 16.75 3.17 -9.02
C LYS A 58 15.57 3.99 -9.55
N TYR A 59 14.34 3.56 -9.28
CA TYR A 59 13.14 4.22 -9.74
C TYR A 59 12.55 5.01 -8.58
N ASN A 60 12.74 6.33 -8.59
CA ASN A 60 12.11 7.24 -7.63
C ASN A 60 10.61 7.38 -7.95
N LEU A 61 9.84 6.35 -7.59
CA LEU A 61 8.39 6.30 -7.74
C LEU A 61 7.76 6.82 -6.46
N GLU A 62 6.92 7.85 -6.59
CA GLU A 62 6.18 8.37 -5.44
C GLU A 62 5.12 7.39 -4.96
N MET A 63 4.73 7.54 -3.69
CA MET A 63 3.79 6.62 -3.09
C MET A 63 2.40 6.64 -3.75
N GLN A 64 1.95 7.80 -4.22
CA GLN A 64 0.67 7.89 -4.93
C GLN A 64 0.70 7.10 -6.23
N GLU A 65 1.81 7.17 -6.96
CA GLU A 65 1.99 6.45 -8.22
C GLU A 65 2.00 4.93 -8.00
N LEU A 66 2.66 4.46 -6.93
CA LEU A 66 2.62 3.04 -6.56
C LEU A 66 1.19 2.56 -6.25
N LEU A 67 0.44 3.37 -5.49
CA LEU A 67 -0.96 3.07 -5.18
C LEU A 67 -1.82 3.05 -6.45
N ASN A 68 -1.57 3.96 -7.40
CA ASN A 68 -2.26 3.99 -8.69
C ASN A 68 -1.94 2.76 -9.54
N LEU A 69 -0.67 2.32 -9.59
CA LEU A 69 -0.29 1.08 -10.28
C LEU A 69 -1.03 -0.12 -9.71
N LEU A 70 -1.07 -0.23 -8.38
CA LEU A 70 -1.81 -1.32 -7.73
C LEU A 70 -3.28 -1.32 -8.15
N LYS A 71 -3.90 -0.15 -8.42
CA LYS A 71 -5.31 -0.05 -8.86
C LYS A 71 -5.59 -0.84 -10.14
N GLU A 72 -4.58 -1.01 -10.98
CA GLU A 72 -4.74 -1.62 -12.29
C GLU A 72 -4.40 -3.12 -12.31
N THR A 73 -4.05 -3.74 -11.18
CA THR A 73 -3.58 -5.14 -11.15
C THR A 73 -4.62 -6.22 -10.97
N GLU A 74 -5.89 -5.92 -10.63
CA GLU A 74 -7.07 -6.79 -10.87
C GLU A 74 -8.36 -6.24 -10.22
N LYS A 75 -9.51 -6.78 -10.65
CA LYS A 75 -10.90 -6.33 -10.35
C LYS A 75 -11.46 -6.74 -8.98
N ASN A 76 -10.78 -7.58 -8.21
CA ASN A 76 -11.30 -8.07 -6.92
C ASN A 76 -10.83 -7.22 -5.74
N ARG A 77 -11.72 -7.14 -4.73
CA ARG A 77 -11.54 -6.43 -3.46
C ARG A 77 -10.11 -6.51 -2.98
N LYS A 78 -9.42 -5.38 -2.93
CA LYS A 78 -8.06 -5.35 -2.41
C LYS A 78 -8.11 -5.43 -0.90
N ASN A 79 -7.66 -6.55 -0.37
CA ASN A 79 -7.29 -6.64 1.03
C ASN A 79 -6.24 -5.54 1.30
N ILE A 80 -6.41 -4.81 2.41
CA ILE A 80 -5.46 -3.81 2.90
C ILE A 80 -4.02 -4.36 2.93
N ILE A 81 -3.85 -5.65 3.24
CA ILE A 81 -2.57 -6.36 3.28
C ILE A 81 -1.82 -6.30 1.94
N ASP A 82 -2.51 -6.51 0.82
CA ASP A 82 -1.88 -6.45 -0.50
C ASP A 82 -1.52 -5.02 -0.91
N ILE A 83 -2.29 -4.03 -0.41
CA ILE A 83 -1.98 -2.62 -0.64
C ILE A 83 -0.72 -2.21 0.13
N ILE A 84 -0.60 -2.60 1.40
CA ILE A 84 0.53 -2.21 2.24
C ILE A 84 1.80 -3.03 1.98
N ARG A 85 1.70 -4.21 1.37
CA ARG A 85 2.85 -5.09 1.13
C ARG A 85 3.99 -4.42 0.34
N PRO A 86 3.73 -3.73 -0.79
CA PRO A 86 4.76 -2.95 -1.49
C PRO A 86 5.33 -1.79 -0.67
N MET A 87 4.57 -1.28 0.30
CA MET A 87 4.95 -0.14 1.11
C MET A 87 5.79 -0.48 2.33
N LYS A 88 5.92 -1.76 2.69
CA LYS A 88 6.38 -2.25 4.00
C LYS A 88 7.67 -1.65 4.57
N ASN A 89 8.54 -1.11 3.72
CA ASN A 89 9.81 -0.51 4.11
C ASN A 89 9.72 1.01 4.37
N SER A 90 8.52 1.58 4.30
CA SER A 90 8.29 3.02 4.46
C SER A 90 8.26 3.43 5.93
N GLY A 91 8.77 4.63 6.23
CA GLY A 91 8.89 5.13 7.60
C GLY A 91 7.60 5.65 8.25
N PHE A 92 6.45 5.51 7.59
CA PHE A 92 5.15 5.99 8.09
C PHE A 92 4.35 4.93 8.87
N PHE A 93 4.88 3.71 9.01
CA PHE A 93 4.24 2.65 9.79
C PHE A 93 4.61 2.76 11.27
N VAL A 94 3.61 2.65 12.14
CA VAL A 94 3.75 2.58 13.60
C VAL A 94 3.35 1.18 14.04
N PHE A 95 4.24 0.50 14.75
CA PHE A 95 4.06 -0.90 15.15
C PHE A 95 3.87 -0.99 16.66
N GLY A 96 2.98 -1.87 17.12
CA GLY A 96 2.78 -2.12 18.55
C GLY A 96 1.56 -1.39 19.11
N ILE A 97 1.04 -1.88 20.23
CA ILE A 97 -0.23 -1.40 20.80
C ILE A 97 -0.03 -0.02 21.43
N ASP A 98 0.97 0.11 22.28
CA ASP A 98 1.20 1.34 23.06
C ASP A 98 1.57 2.51 22.16
N GLU A 99 2.45 2.28 21.18
CA GLU A 99 2.87 3.29 20.21
C GLU A 99 1.70 3.80 19.37
N ASN A 100 0.76 2.91 19.01
CA ASN A 100 -0.44 3.29 18.27
C ASN A 100 -1.44 4.04 19.15
N ILE A 101 -1.65 3.63 20.40
CA ILE A 101 -2.50 4.36 21.35
C ILE A 101 -1.96 5.79 21.56
N GLU A 102 -0.66 5.92 21.80
CA GLU A 102 -0.01 7.22 21.97
C GLU A 102 -0.07 8.05 20.68
N GLY A 103 0.17 7.40 19.54
CA GLY A 103 0.10 8.02 18.22
C GLY A 103 -1.28 8.56 17.87
N ILE A 104 -2.34 7.83 18.20
CA ILE A 104 -3.74 8.26 18.01
C ILE A 104 -4.05 9.45 18.93
N LYS A 105 -3.72 9.36 20.22
CA LYS A 105 -3.95 10.45 21.19
C LYS A 105 -3.23 11.75 20.80
N LYS A 106 -2.10 11.65 20.09
CA LYS A 106 -1.34 12.78 19.56
C LYS A 106 -1.77 13.21 18.15
N ASN A 107 -2.87 12.67 17.61
CA ASN A 107 -3.35 12.89 16.22
C ASN A 107 -2.27 12.63 15.14
N LYS A 108 -1.33 11.73 15.42
CA LYS A 108 -0.26 11.33 14.49
C LYS A 108 -0.65 10.13 13.65
N VAL A 109 -1.27 9.12 14.27
CA VAL A 109 -1.78 7.92 13.58
C VAL A 109 -3.19 8.23 13.10
N ARG A 110 -3.42 8.10 11.78
CA ARG A 110 -4.71 8.45 11.13
C ARG A 110 -5.46 7.23 10.61
N LEU A 111 -4.76 6.12 10.41
CA LEU A 111 -5.35 4.84 10.03
C LEU A 111 -4.69 3.76 10.88
N LEU A 112 -5.51 2.93 11.53
CA LEU A 112 -5.09 1.75 12.27
C LEU A 112 -5.58 0.50 11.57
N ILE A 113 -4.70 -0.49 11.42
CA ILE A 113 -5.03 -1.82 10.94
C ILE A 113 -5.07 -2.75 12.16
N LEU A 114 -6.25 -3.28 12.45
CA LEU A 114 -6.56 -4.02 13.67
C LEU A 114 -6.94 -5.47 13.34
N PRO A 115 -6.16 -6.47 13.78
CA PRO A 115 -6.59 -7.86 13.64
C PRO A 115 -7.73 -8.21 14.60
N LYS A 116 -8.68 -9.02 14.13
CA LYS A 116 -9.82 -9.48 14.93
C LYS A 116 -9.42 -10.52 16.00
N ASP A 117 -8.25 -11.14 15.86
CA ASP A 117 -7.77 -12.23 16.73
C ASP A 117 -6.85 -11.76 17.88
N ILE A 118 -6.76 -10.44 18.14
CA ILE A 118 -6.05 -9.93 19.32
C ILE A 118 -6.94 -9.93 20.56
N ASN A 119 -6.33 -9.68 21.73
CA ASN A 119 -7.06 -9.62 23.00
C ASN A 119 -8.19 -8.57 22.95
N GLU A 120 -9.39 -8.99 23.33
CA GLU A 120 -10.64 -8.21 23.30
C GLU A 120 -10.52 -6.86 24.02
N LYS A 121 -9.76 -6.80 25.13
CA LYS A 121 -9.47 -5.54 25.85
C LYS A 121 -8.91 -4.47 24.92
N TYR A 122 -8.01 -4.84 24.00
CA TYR A 122 -7.40 -3.89 23.07
C TYR A 122 -8.36 -3.51 21.94
N ILE A 123 -9.20 -4.45 21.49
CA ILE A 123 -10.23 -4.16 20.49
C ILE A 123 -11.20 -3.10 21.03
N GLU A 124 -11.71 -3.27 22.25
CA GLU A 124 -12.56 -2.28 22.92
C GLU A 124 -11.84 -0.94 23.11
N GLN A 125 -10.57 -0.98 23.51
CA GLN A 125 -9.77 0.23 23.69
C GLN A 125 -9.62 1.02 22.39
N PHE A 126 -9.35 0.36 21.26
CA PHE A 126 -9.22 1.03 19.97
C PHE A 126 -10.56 1.54 19.45
N LYS A 127 -11.68 0.84 19.68
CA LYS A 127 -13.02 1.37 19.38
C LYS A 127 -13.31 2.68 20.11
N ARG A 128 -13.02 2.76 21.41
CA ARG A 128 -13.15 4.01 22.19
C ARG A 128 -12.25 5.14 21.66
N LEU A 129 -11.09 4.80 21.10
CA LEU A 129 -10.20 5.78 20.49
C LEU A 129 -10.75 6.29 19.15
N GLU A 130 -11.38 5.43 18.34
CA GLU A 130 -12.03 5.82 17.08
C GLU A 130 -13.21 6.78 17.30
N GLU A 131 -13.95 6.63 18.40
CA GLU A 131 -15.02 7.57 18.78
C GLU A 131 -14.51 8.96 19.22
N GLY A 132 -13.28 9.03 19.75
CA GLY A 132 -12.75 10.23 20.40
C GLY A 132 -11.65 10.97 19.63
N PHE A 133 -11.06 10.37 18.59
CA PHE A 133 -9.90 10.90 17.88
C PHE A 133 -10.05 10.76 16.35
N GLU A 134 -9.29 11.55 15.58
CA GLU A 134 -9.27 11.48 14.11
C GLU A 134 -8.45 10.26 13.64
N VAL A 135 -9.01 9.07 13.80
CA VAL A 135 -8.45 7.80 13.32
C VAL A 135 -9.52 6.96 12.65
N THR A 136 -9.17 6.29 11.56
CA THR A 136 -10.00 5.25 10.94
C THR A 136 -9.44 3.88 11.30
N ILE A 137 -10.28 2.92 11.66
CA ILE A 137 -9.87 1.53 11.91
C ILE A 137 -10.31 0.63 10.74
N ILE A 138 -9.37 -0.14 10.20
CA ILE A 138 -9.65 -1.22 9.25
C ILE A 138 -9.29 -2.55 9.89
N ASN A 139 -10.24 -3.48 9.88
CA ASN A 139 -10.04 -4.80 10.44
C ASN A 139 -9.41 -5.77 9.44
N ILE A 140 -8.55 -6.66 9.94
CA ILE A 140 -8.07 -7.85 9.23
C ILE A 140 -8.42 -9.10 10.05
N GLU A 141 -8.41 -10.28 9.44
CA GLU A 141 -8.87 -11.49 10.13
C GLU A 141 -7.86 -11.97 11.17
N LYS A 142 -6.57 -12.00 10.81
CA LYS A 142 -5.52 -12.53 11.70
C LYS A 142 -4.27 -11.66 11.72
N LYS A 143 -3.65 -11.53 12.89
CA LYS A 143 -2.37 -10.81 13.04
C LYS A 143 -1.23 -11.47 12.25
N GLU A 144 -1.34 -12.76 11.94
CA GLU A 144 -0.39 -13.48 11.08
C GLU A 144 -0.28 -12.87 9.68
N GLU A 145 -1.30 -12.18 9.19
CA GLU A 145 -1.24 -11.46 7.91
C GLU A 145 -0.16 -10.37 7.92
N PHE A 146 0.17 -9.79 9.10
CA PHE A 146 1.26 -8.83 9.23
C PHE A 146 2.64 -9.49 9.13
N LEU A 147 2.81 -10.74 9.58
CA LEU A 147 4.08 -11.46 9.45
C LEU A 147 4.47 -11.59 7.98
N ASN A 148 3.49 -11.87 7.12
CA ASN A 148 3.67 -11.99 5.67
C ASN A 148 4.08 -10.67 5.01
N VAL A 149 3.82 -9.53 5.65
CA VAL A 149 4.19 -8.21 5.14
C VAL A 149 5.50 -7.75 5.75
N PHE A 150 5.52 -7.52 7.07
CA PHE A 150 6.58 -6.80 7.76
C PHE A 150 7.70 -7.71 8.26
N SER A 151 7.55 -9.04 8.15
CA SER A 151 8.50 -10.01 8.71
C SER A 151 8.76 -9.77 10.20
N ARG A 152 7.76 -9.25 10.91
CA ARG A 152 7.78 -8.90 12.34
C ARG A 152 6.46 -9.35 12.96
N ASN A 153 6.54 -9.93 14.16
CA ASN A 153 5.35 -10.29 14.92
C ASN A 153 4.80 -9.04 15.61
N VAL A 154 3.76 -8.45 15.02
CA VAL A 154 3.15 -7.21 15.50
C VAL A 154 1.65 -7.43 15.69
N ASN A 155 1.10 -6.84 16.75
CA ASN A 155 -0.31 -7.00 17.09
C ASN A 155 -1.21 -6.02 16.34
N VAL A 156 -0.74 -4.80 16.09
CA VAL A 156 -1.46 -3.75 15.36
C VAL A 156 -0.46 -2.91 14.57
N VAL A 157 -0.93 -2.29 13.49
CA VAL A 157 -0.11 -1.42 12.63
C VAL A 157 -0.88 -0.14 12.33
N GLY A 158 -0.30 1.02 12.63
CA GLY A 158 -0.84 2.33 12.26
C GLY A 158 -0.08 2.97 11.12
N ILE A 159 -0.72 3.96 10.49
CA ILE A 159 -0.18 4.75 9.38
C ILE A 159 -0.33 6.23 9.70
N THR A 160 0.75 6.99 9.55
CA THR A 160 0.80 8.42 9.92
C THR A 160 0.67 9.38 8.74
N ASP A 161 1.10 8.98 7.53
CA ASP A 161 1.10 9.87 6.36
C ASP A 161 -0.31 10.03 5.78
N LYS A 162 -0.84 11.26 5.83
CA LYS A 162 -2.21 11.59 5.38
C LYS A 162 -2.45 11.27 3.90
N ARG A 163 -1.47 11.48 3.02
CA ARG A 163 -1.62 11.20 1.59
C ARG A 163 -1.71 9.70 1.35
N VAL A 164 -0.87 8.93 2.05
CA VAL A 164 -0.91 7.47 1.99
C VAL A 164 -2.25 6.94 2.50
N VAL A 165 -2.72 7.43 3.66
CA VAL A 165 -4.04 7.04 4.21
C VAL A 165 -5.16 7.31 3.21
N ASN A 166 -5.26 8.53 2.67
CA ASN A 166 -6.28 8.84 1.67
C ASN A 166 -6.19 7.93 0.44
N GLY A 167 -4.97 7.65 0.00
CA GLY A 167 -4.72 6.76 -1.13
C GLY A 167 -5.08 5.30 -0.84
N ILE A 168 -4.99 4.85 0.41
CA ILE A 168 -5.42 3.51 0.83
C ILE A 168 -6.95 3.46 0.93
N LEU A 169 -7.57 4.41 1.63
CA LEU A 169 -9.01 4.47 1.86
C LEU A 169 -9.79 4.58 0.54
N SER A 170 -9.23 5.26 -0.48
CA SER A 170 -9.84 5.31 -1.81
C SER A 170 -9.79 3.98 -2.58
N LYS A 171 -9.17 2.93 -2.03
CA LYS A 171 -8.86 1.66 -2.72
C LYS A 171 -9.31 0.42 -1.95
N VAL A 172 -9.59 0.55 -0.66
CA VAL A 172 -10.21 -0.50 0.16
C VAL A 172 -11.72 -0.30 0.09
N GLU A 173 -12.47 -1.37 -0.19
CA GLU A 173 -13.91 -1.34 0.10
C GLU A 173 -14.05 -1.34 1.62
N VAL A 174 -14.57 -0.26 2.19
CA VAL A 174 -15.01 -0.25 3.59
C VAL A 174 -16.24 -1.17 3.61
N THR A 175 -16.04 -2.45 3.89
CA THR A 175 -17.15 -3.32 4.28
C THR A 175 -17.62 -2.84 5.63
N GLU A 176 -18.77 -2.15 5.64
CA GLU A 176 -19.63 -1.97 6.80
C GLU A 176 -19.98 -3.33 7.45
#